data_AF-A0A661FSB2-F1
#
_entry.id   AF-A0A661FSB2-F1
#
_cell.length_a   1.000
_cell.length_b   1.000
_cell.length_c   1.000
_cell.angle_alpha   90.00
_cell.angle_beta   90.00
_cell.angle_gamma   90.00
#
_symmetry.space_group_name_H-M   'P 1'
#
loop_
_entity.id
_entity.type
_entity.pdbx_description
1 polymer ?
#
loop_
_entity_poly.entity_id
_entity_poly.type
_entity_poly.pdbx_seq_one_letter_code
_entity_poly.pdbx_strand_id
1 'polypeptide(L)'
;MNAAIYKTGFSRMLCSLAALSVSAGYVFADEKLINQNIHLGPASCASSVCHGKLDRQKDINVWLNEYRIWTSADKHSQAYRTLTSEDSKRIASYLGLGSATTAKVCLDCHADNVAKDKRGPKFQLSDGVGCEACHGGAEEWIKSHAAEGATHADNLARGMYPTEKPGDRAELCLSCHMGTDEKFASHDIMGAGHPRLSFELEAFTTNQPAHYDVDDDYRQRKGEIPGFNLWLTGQVEAARRYLELAGQRLGTNAGIFPELALYDCHGCHHEMDDKRWTPARGGPGVSPGSPRLQDQHLVIVQAVVGVVESAAARTEMTEASAAFIRSGQENIASVGQNSQALITWLESRKREWSTRQFDRNTIVAVRRALIQSAADGKTSDFNSAEQVYLALESLSYTLGDRQQKTSALDRIYAEVENDSSFNPASFSRTAQNVRGEF
;
A
#
# COMPACT_ATOMS: atom_id res chain seq x y z
N MET A 1 79.03 24.26 -11.17
CA MET A 1 80.01 23.16 -11.01
C MET A 1 79.34 22.07 -10.17
N ASN A 2 79.14 20.89 -10.80
CA ASN A 2 79.21 19.50 -10.29
C ASN A 2 79.15 19.27 -8.77
N ALA A 3 78.47 18.27 -8.20
CA ALA A 3 78.00 16.98 -8.71
C ALA A 3 76.93 16.39 -7.77
N ALA A 4 76.20 15.42 -8.33
CA ALA A 4 75.18 14.58 -7.73
C ALA A 4 75.67 13.67 -6.59
N ILE A 5 74.78 13.31 -5.64
CA ILE A 5 74.75 12.00 -4.98
C ILE A 5 73.28 11.57 -4.73
N TYR A 6 72.93 10.40 -5.27
CA TYR A 6 71.70 9.62 -5.08
C TYR A 6 71.48 9.19 -3.61
N LYS A 7 70.22 9.05 -3.18
CA LYS A 7 69.66 7.76 -2.71
C LYS A 7 68.19 7.83 -2.25
N THR A 8 67.43 6.92 -2.86
CA THR A 8 66.30 6.14 -2.31
C THR A 8 65.05 6.89 -1.81
N GLY A 9 64.07 6.99 -2.70
CA GLY A 9 62.69 7.29 -2.34
C GLY A 9 62.02 6.11 -1.63
N PHE A 10 61.54 6.35 -0.42
CA PHE A 10 60.55 5.51 0.25
C PHE A 10 59.17 6.10 -0.09
N SER A 11 58.44 5.42 -0.97
CA SER A 11 57.05 5.72 -1.29
C SER A 11 56.19 5.35 -0.08
N ARG A 12 55.68 6.35 0.66
CA ARG A 12 54.65 6.14 1.67
C ARG A 12 53.31 5.99 0.96
N MET A 13 52.95 4.74 0.70
CA MET A 13 51.61 4.32 0.28
C MET A 13 50.64 4.62 1.43
N LEU A 14 49.87 5.70 1.31
CA LEU A 14 48.71 5.93 2.16
C LEU A 14 47.66 4.85 1.80
N CYS A 15 47.58 3.81 2.62
CA CYS A 15 46.41 2.93 2.64
C CYS A 15 45.24 3.71 3.25
N SER A 16 44.46 4.39 2.42
CA SER A 16 43.10 4.79 2.74
C SER A 16 42.25 3.52 2.83
N LEU A 17 42.13 2.96 4.05
CA LEU A 17 41.08 2.00 4.38
C LEU A 17 39.75 2.74 4.34
N ALA A 18 39.13 2.79 3.16
CA ALA A 18 37.70 3.01 3.05
C ALA A 18 37.03 1.80 3.69
N ALA A 19 36.53 1.98 4.91
CA ALA A 19 35.63 1.03 5.54
C ALA A 19 34.34 1.00 4.71
N LEU A 20 34.28 0.12 3.71
CA LEU A 20 33.03 -0.32 3.12
C LEU A 20 32.30 -1.15 4.19
N SER A 21 31.53 -0.48 5.02
CA SER A 21 30.38 -1.10 5.68
C SER A 21 29.40 -1.49 4.58
N VAL A 22 29.58 -2.68 4.01
CA VAL A 22 28.52 -3.36 3.26
C VAL A 22 27.47 -3.74 4.28
N SER A 23 26.59 -2.80 4.60
CA SER A 23 25.28 -3.14 5.12
C SER A 23 24.66 -4.05 4.06
N ALA A 24 24.59 -5.35 4.32
CA ALA A 24 23.70 -6.24 3.58
C ALA A 24 22.25 -5.81 3.90
N GLY A 25 21.85 -4.68 3.33
CA GLY A 25 20.49 -4.23 3.26
C GLY A 25 19.79 -5.17 2.30
N TYR A 26 18.79 -5.90 2.78
CA TYR A 26 17.75 -6.36 1.89
C TYR A 26 17.10 -5.11 1.32
N VAL A 27 17.32 -4.84 0.04
CA VAL A 27 16.63 -3.79 -0.71
C VAL A 27 15.30 -4.40 -1.14
N PHE A 28 14.18 -3.73 -0.84
CA PHE A 28 12.88 -4.12 -1.39
C PHE A 28 12.98 -4.07 -2.92
N ALA A 29 12.31 -5.01 -3.60
CA ALA A 29 12.26 -5.03 -5.05
C ALA A 29 11.51 -3.79 -5.55
N ASP A 30 12.24 -2.93 -6.27
CA ASP A 30 11.70 -1.78 -6.98
C ASP A 30 10.49 -2.23 -7.81
N GLU A 31 9.36 -1.51 -7.72
CA GLU A 31 8.18 -1.70 -8.57
C GLU A 31 8.55 -1.87 -10.07
N LYS A 32 9.64 -1.24 -10.53
CA LYS A 32 10.17 -1.40 -11.89
C LYS A 32 10.53 -2.84 -12.26
N LEU A 33 10.81 -3.71 -11.29
CA LEU A 33 11.05 -5.13 -11.52
C LEU A 33 9.86 -5.80 -12.21
N ILE A 34 8.62 -5.39 -11.88
CA ILE A 34 7.41 -5.93 -12.53
C ILE A 34 7.50 -5.76 -14.03
N ASN A 35 7.92 -4.58 -14.50
CA ASN A 35 7.93 -4.20 -15.91
C ASN A 35 9.27 -4.48 -16.62
N GLN A 36 10.22 -5.16 -15.97
CA GLN A 36 11.56 -5.35 -16.50
C GLN A 36 11.58 -6.26 -17.73
N ASN A 37 10.84 -7.37 -17.65
CA ASN A 37 10.83 -8.45 -18.65
C ASN A 37 9.56 -8.37 -19.54
N ILE A 38 9.50 -9.15 -20.62
CA ILE A 38 8.28 -9.23 -21.43
C ILE A 38 7.17 -9.97 -20.67
N HIS A 39 5.97 -9.38 -20.69
CA HIS A 39 4.73 -9.96 -20.18
C HIS A 39 4.07 -10.78 -21.29
N LEU A 40 3.98 -12.09 -21.13
CA LEU A 40 3.52 -13.02 -22.15
C LEU A 40 1.99 -13.07 -22.29
N GLY A 41 1.26 -12.68 -21.24
CA GLY A 41 -0.19 -12.70 -21.13
C GLY A 41 -0.71 -13.93 -20.36
N PRO A 42 -1.77 -13.82 -19.52
CA PRO A 42 -2.30 -14.93 -18.72
C PRO A 42 -2.59 -16.23 -19.49
N ALA A 43 -2.89 -16.15 -20.80
CA ALA A 43 -3.07 -17.32 -21.66
C ALA A 43 -1.79 -18.17 -21.86
N SER A 44 -0.61 -17.70 -21.46
CA SER A 44 0.60 -18.54 -21.35
C SER A 44 0.57 -19.46 -20.13
N CYS A 45 -0.19 -19.11 -19.09
CA CYS A 45 -0.34 -19.88 -17.85
C CYS A 45 -1.52 -20.86 -17.88
N ALA A 46 -2.48 -20.63 -18.77
CA ALA A 46 -3.84 -21.19 -18.73
C ALA A 46 -4.01 -22.66 -19.18
N SER A 47 -2.95 -23.36 -19.57
CA SER A 47 -3.10 -24.74 -20.09
C SER A 47 -3.46 -25.74 -18.98
N SER A 48 -4.10 -26.87 -19.33
CA SER A 48 -4.47 -27.94 -18.39
C SER A 48 -3.29 -28.74 -17.83
N VAL A 49 -2.08 -28.51 -18.35
CA VAL A 49 -0.83 -29.03 -17.77
C VAL A 49 -0.12 -27.99 -16.89
N CYS A 50 -0.52 -26.72 -16.98
CA CYS A 50 -0.03 -25.61 -16.16
C CYS A 50 -1.11 -25.20 -15.15
N HIS A 51 -1.40 -23.90 -15.02
CA HIS A 51 -2.31 -23.34 -14.01
C HIS A 51 -3.80 -23.36 -14.40
N GLY A 52 -4.17 -24.09 -15.46
CA GLY A 52 -5.53 -24.18 -15.99
C GLY A 52 -6.27 -25.48 -15.67
N LYS A 53 -5.80 -26.30 -14.72
CA LYS A 53 -6.50 -27.54 -14.32
C LYS A 53 -7.86 -27.24 -13.71
N LEU A 54 -8.78 -28.20 -13.84
CA LEU A 54 -10.14 -28.02 -13.34
C LEU A 54 -10.18 -27.92 -11.81
N ASP A 55 -9.45 -28.83 -11.15
CA ASP A 55 -9.40 -28.98 -9.70
C ASP A 55 -8.01 -28.70 -9.15
N ARG A 56 -7.96 -28.27 -7.88
CA ARG A 56 -6.72 -28.11 -7.13
C ARG A 56 -5.97 -29.45 -7.08
N GLN A 57 -4.70 -29.41 -7.42
CA GLN A 57 -3.79 -30.53 -7.24
C GLN A 57 -3.25 -30.56 -5.80
N LYS A 58 -3.14 -31.76 -5.24
CA LYS A 58 -2.74 -31.98 -3.84
C LYS A 58 -1.33 -32.51 -3.67
N ASP A 59 -0.79 -33.16 -4.69
CA ASP A 59 0.51 -33.84 -4.65
C ASP A 59 1.66 -32.98 -5.22
N ILE A 60 1.45 -31.67 -5.33
CA ILE A 60 2.41 -30.70 -5.85
C ILE A 60 2.30 -29.38 -5.09
N ASN A 61 3.41 -28.63 -5.05
CA ASN A 61 3.62 -27.41 -4.26
C ASN A 61 2.84 -26.16 -4.76
N VAL A 62 1.88 -26.33 -5.66
CA VAL A 62 0.99 -25.31 -6.25
C VAL A 62 -0.35 -25.96 -6.60
N TRP A 63 -1.42 -25.19 -6.77
CA TRP A 63 -2.74 -25.76 -7.03
C TRP A 63 -2.97 -26.16 -8.48
N LEU A 64 -2.24 -25.54 -9.41
CA LEU A 64 -2.38 -25.70 -10.87
C LEU A 64 -3.77 -25.34 -11.43
N ASN A 65 -4.64 -24.70 -10.65
CA ASN A 65 -5.94 -24.19 -11.09
C ASN A 65 -6.09 -22.67 -10.85
N GLU A 66 -5.00 -21.97 -10.54
CA GLU A 66 -4.95 -20.55 -10.21
C GLU A 66 -5.52 -19.68 -11.33
N TYR A 67 -5.30 -20.04 -12.61
CA TYR A 67 -5.89 -19.31 -13.74
C TYR A 67 -7.42 -19.34 -13.71
N ARG A 68 -8.03 -20.44 -13.23
CA ARG A 68 -9.49 -20.55 -13.12
C ARG A 68 -10.03 -19.72 -11.98
N ILE A 69 -9.33 -19.67 -10.85
CA ILE A 69 -9.68 -18.80 -9.72
C ILE A 69 -9.61 -17.34 -10.18
N TRP A 70 -8.51 -16.95 -10.83
CA TRP A 70 -8.33 -15.60 -11.37
C TRP A 70 -9.45 -15.21 -12.35
N THR A 71 -9.74 -16.04 -13.34
CA THR A 71 -10.77 -15.73 -14.36
C THR A 71 -12.21 -15.71 -13.82
N SER A 72 -12.52 -16.47 -12.77
CA SER A 72 -13.91 -16.66 -12.31
C SER A 72 -14.27 -15.91 -11.03
N ALA A 73 -13.31 -15.69 -10.14
CA ALA A 73 -13.56 -15.15 -8.80
C ALA A 73 -12.79 -13.85 -8.53
N ASP A 74 -11.61 -13.67 -9.12
CA ASP A 74 -10.80 -12.47 -8.88
C ASP A 74 -11.36 -11.24 -9.61
N LYS A 75 -11.43 -10.10 -8.91
CA LYS A 75 -11.86 -8.82 -9.46
C LYS A 75 -10.80 -8.21 -10.38
N HIS A 76 -9.53 -8.57 -10.21
CA HIS A 76 -8.42 -8.13 -11.07
C HIS A 76 -8.61 -8.53 -12.54
N SER A 77 -9.12 -9.73 -12.81
CA SER A 77 -9.46 -10.18 -14.19
C SER A 77 -10.64 -9.42 -14.81
N GLN A 78 -11.42 -8.72 -13.98
CA GLN A 78 -12.58 -7.92 -14.39
C GLN A 78 -12.25 -6.44 -14.53
N ALA A 79 -11.07 -6.00 -14.11
CA ALA A 79 -10.72 -4.58 -13.99
C ALA A 79 -10.84 -3.82 -15.32
N TYR A 80 -10.39 -4.41 -16.44
CA TYR A 80 -10.54 -3.80 -17.77
C TYR A 80 -12.01 -3.68 -18.19
N ARG A 81 -12.83 -4.66 -17.83
CA ARG A 81 -14.27 -4.65 -18.15
C ARG A 81 -14.97 -3.45 -17.52
N THR A 82 -14.55 -3.01 -16.33
CA THR A 82 -15.08 -1.80 -15.70
C THR A 82 -14.95 -0.58 -16.62
N LEU A 83 -13.86 -0.47 -17.38
CA LEU A 83 -13.63 0.64 -18.32
C LEU A 83 -14.62 0.67 -19.49
N THR A 84 -15.38 -0.40 -19.72
CA THR A 84 -16.43 -0.48 -20.75
C THR A 84 -17.80 -0.02 -20.26
N SER A 85 -17.95 0.26 -18.96
CA SER A 85 -19.18 0.72 -18.34
C SER A 85 -19.58 2.13 -18.81
N GLU A 86 -20.87 2.46 -18.67
CA GLU A 86 -21.37 3.82 -18.97
C GLU A 86 -20.74 4.86 -18.03
N ASP A 87 -20.50 4.52 -16.77
CA ASP A 87 -19.83 5.40 -15.81
C ASP A 87 -18.40 5.71 -16.25
N SER A 88 -17.61 4.69 -16.66
CA SER A 88 -16.25 4.92 -17.17
C SER A 88 -16.21 5.72 -18.47
N LYS A 89 -17.18 5.52 -19.38
CA LYS A 89 -17.31 6.35 -20.58
C LYS A 89 -17.62 7.80 -20.22
N ARG A 90 -18.51 8.03 -19.26
CA ARG A 90 -18.85 9.37 -18.76
C ARG A 90 -17.63 10.06 -18.13
N ILE A 91 -16.92 9.35 -17.25
CA ILE A 91 -15.67 9.85 -16.62
C ILE A 91 -14.66 10.25 -17.70
N ALA A 92 -14.40 9.38 -18.68
CA ALA A 92 -13.48 9.70 -19.78
C ALA A 92 -13.94 10.93 -20.58
N SER A 93 -15.24 11.04 -20.88
CA SER A 93 -15.79 12.20 -21.58
C SER A 93 -15.64 13.50 -20.79
N TYR A 94 -15.87 13.49 -19.48
CA TYR A 94 -15.73 14.67 -18.62
C TYR A 94 -14.27 15.11 -18.49
N LEU A 95 -13.34 14.16 -18.54
CA LEU A 95 -11.90 14.43 -18.57
C LEU A 95 -11.38 14.82 -19.97
N GLY A 96 -12.25 14.89 -20.99
CA GLY A 96 -11.84 15.18 -22.37
C GLY A 96 -11.00 14.07 -23.01
N LEU A 97 -11.09 12.85 -22.49
CA LEU A 97 -10.41 11.67 -23.03
C LEU A 97 -11.30 10.99 -24.08
N GLY A 98 -10.68 10.32 -25.05
CA GLY A 98 -11.42 9.60 -26.10
C GLY A 98 -12.17 8.37 -25.58
N SER A 99 -11.45 7.43 -24.97
CA SER A 99 -12.04 6.23 -24.37
C SER A 99 -11.26 5.80 -23.13
N ALA A 100 -11.97 5.43 -22.07
CA ALA A 100 -11.38 4.84 -20.87
C ALA A 100 -10.57 3.57 -21.19
N THR A 101 -11.02 2.78 -22.18
CA THR A 101 -10.37 1.51 -22.58
C THR A 101 -9.03 1.68 -23.31
N THR A 102 -8.66 2.91 -23.67
CA THR A 102 -7.40 3.23 -24.35
C THR A 102 -6.59 4.32 -23.65
N ALA A 103 -7.21 5.06 -22.73
CA ALA A 103 -6.54 6.12 -21.99
C ALA A 103 -5.53 5.52 -21.01
N LYS A 104 -4.27 5.96 -21.10
CA LYS A 104 -3.18 5.47 -20.25
C LYS A 104 -3.53 5.57 -18.76
N VAL A 105 -4.04 6.72 -18.32
CA VAL A 105 -4.41 6.99 -16.92
C VAL A 105 -5.43 5.98 -16.37
N CYS A 106 -6.33 5.45 -17.20
CA CYS A 106 -7.27 4.42 -16.79
C CYS A 106 -6.63 3.03 -16.81
N LEU A 107 -5.88 2.72 -17.88
CA LEU A 107 -5.24 1.43 -18.07
C LEU A 107 -4.15 1.13 -17.05
N ASP A 108 -3.45 2.14 -16.54
CA ASP A 108 -2.35 1.95 -15.59
C ASP A 108 -2.75 1.25 -14.29
N CYS A 109 -4.04 1.29 -13.91
CA CYS A 109 -4.58 0.55 -12.76
C CYS A 109 -5.56 -0.57 -13.15
N HIS A 110 -6.25 -0.45 -14.30
CA HIS A 110 -7.30 -1.39 -14.71
C HIS A 110 -6.82 -2.48 -15.69
N ALA A 111 -5.55 -2.48 -16.06
CA ALA A 111 -4.93 -3.50 -16.89
C ALA A 111 -3.47 -3.71 -16.50
N ASP A 112 -2.90 -4.83 -16.92
CA ASP A 112 -1.46 -4.96 -17.05
C ASP A 112 -0.99 -4.01 -18.18
N ASN A 113 -0.62 -2.76 -17.88
CA ASN A 113 -0.36 -1.73 -18.89
C ASN A 113 1.14 -1.48 -19.16
N VAL A 114 1.91 -2.54 -19.38
CA VAL A 114 3.33 -2.42 -19.75
C VAL A 114 3.52 -1.77 -21.13
N ALA A 115 4.73 -1.25 -21.40
CA ALA A 115 5.10 -0.68 -22.70
C ALA A 115 4.89 -1.69 -23.85
N LYS A 116 4.62 -1.23 -25.07
CA LYS A 116 4.26 -2.10 -26.20
C LYS A 116 5.32 -3.13 -26.55
N ASP A 117 6.59 -2.78 -26.41
CA ASP A 117 7.76 -3.65 -26.62
C ASP A 117 7.97 -4.67 -25.48
N LYS A 118 7.24 -4.52 -24.37
CA LYS A 118 7.19 -5.46 -23.24
C LYS A 118 5.98 -6.39 -23.29
N ARG A 119 5.24 -6.43 -24.41
CA ARG A 119 4.05 -7.27 -24.59
C ARG A 119 4.36 -8.46 -25.48
N GLY A 120 4.21 -9.66 -24.93
CA GLY A 120 4.43 -10.91 -25.61
C GLY A 120 3.26 -11.33 -26.51
N PRO A 121 3.39 -12.47 -27.21
CA PRO A 121 2.49 -12.86 -28.29
C PRO A 121 1.06 -13.20 -27.84
N LYS A 122 0.84 -13.56 -26.57
CA LYS A 122 -0.50 -13.87 -26.03
C LYS A 122 -1.06 -12.76 -25.13
N PHE A 123 -0.35 -11.64 -25.03
CA PHE A 123 -0.70 -10.53 -24.16
C PHE A 123 -1.93 -9.78 -24.68
N GLN A 124 -2.88 -9.49 -23.81
CA GLN A 124 -4.03 -8.63 -24.12
C GLN A 124 -4.31 -7.67 -22.97
N LEU A 125 -4.47 -6.38 -23.28
CA LEU A 125 -4.90 -5.39 -22.28
C LEU A 125 -6.28 -5.74 -21.69
N SER A 126 -7.14 -6.38 -22.49
CA SER A 126 -8.48 -6.79 -22.08
C SER A 126 -8.51 -7.92 -21.06
N ASP A 127 -7.38 -8.57 -20.78
CA ASP A 127 -7.25 -9.54 -19.70
C ASP A 127 -7.36 -8.87 -18.31
N GLY A 128 -7.28 -7.54 -18.22
CA GLY A 128 -7.29 -6.82 -16.95
C GLY A 128 -5.95 -6.93 -16.23
N VAL A 129 -5.98 -6.96 -14.90
CA VAL A 129 -4.78 -7.14 -14.07
C VAL A 129 -4.50 -8.65 -14.01
N GLY A 130 -3.55 -9.10 -14.84
CA GLY A 130 -3.19 -10.50 -15.03
C GLY A 130 -2.12 -11.00 -14.06
N CYS A 131 -1.71 -12.27 -14.21
CA CYS A 131 -0.72 -12.91 -13.33
C CYS A 131 0.60 -12.13 -13.26
N GLU A 132 1.08 -11.63 -14.40
CA GLU A 132 2.38 -10.95 -14.54
C GLU A 132 2.35 -9.50 -14.01
N ALA A 133 1.16 -8.91 -13.84
CA ALA A 133 1.02 -7.63 -13.14
C ALA A 133 1.37 -7.75 -11.65
N CYS A 134 1.30 -8.97 -11.06
CA CYS A 134 1.74 -9.23 -9.69
C CYS A 134 3.06 -10.01 -9.61
N HIS A 135 3.29 -10.95 -10.51
CA HIS A 135 4.47 -11.83 -10.49
C HIS A 135 5.63 -11.34 -11.37
N GLY A 136 5.46 -10.23 -12.08
CA GLY A 136 6.41 -9.70 -13.05
C GLY A 136 6.37 -10.42 -14.40
N GLY A 137 6.89 -9.79 -15.45
CA GLY A 137 6.95 -10.38 -16.80
C GLY A 137 7.63 -11.75 -16.84
N ALA A 138 6.95 -12.74 -17.41
CA ALA A 138 7.32 -14.15 -17.29
C ALA A 138 8.34 -14.67 -18.30
N GLU A 139 8.78 -13.85 -19.26
CA GLU A 139 9.71 -14.25 -20.33
C GLU A 139 10.90 -15.10 -19.84
N GLU A 140 11.53 -14.66 -18.76
CA GLU A 140 12.79 -15.24 -18.26
C GLU A 140 12.60 -16.41 -17.28
N TRP A 141 11.38 -16.62 -16.75
CA TRP A 141 11.11 -17.66 -15.76
C TRP A 141 10.02 -18.66 -16.16
N ILE A 142 9.15 -18.37 -17.14
CA ILE A 142 8.04 -19.26 -17.50
C ILE A 142 8.50 -20.65 -17.94
N LYS A 143 9.65 -20.77 -18.61
CA LYS A 143 10.18 -22.05 -19.08
C LYS A 143 10.83 -22.87 -17.96
N SER A 144 11.43 -22.20 -16.99
CA SER A 144 12.24 -22.85 -15.94
C SER A 144 11.51 -23.05 -14.63
N HIS A 145 10.44 -22.29 -14.34
CA HIS A 145 9.84 -22.24 -12.99
C HIS A 145 9.27 -23.56 -12.48
N ALA A 146 8.97 -24.50 -13.39
CA ALA A 146 8.48 -25.84 -13.08
C ALA A 146 9.44 -26.95 -13.55
N ALA A 147 10.67 -26.60 -13.93
CA ALA A 147 11.69 -27.59 -14.28
C ALA A 147 12.09 -28.42 -13.05
N GLU A 148 12.59 -29.62 -13.28
CA GLU A 148 13.13 -30.44 -12.20
C GLU A 148 14.27 -29.71 -11.49
N GLY A 149 14.19 -29.61 -10.15
CA GLY A 149 15.16 -28.89 -9.33
C GLY A 149 15.00 -27.36 -9.32
N ALA A 150 13.99 -26.78 -10.01
CA ALA A 150 13.74 -25.34 -9.96
C ALA A 150 13.41 -24.89 -8.52
N THR A 151 14.08 -23.84 -8.06
CA THR A 151 13.83 -23.26 -6.74
C THR A 151 13.14 -21.90 -6.85
N HIS A 152 12.48 -21.48 -5.76
CA HIS A 152 11.92 -20.13 -5.67
C HIS A 152 13.00 -19.05 -5.85
N ALA A 153 14.19 -19.26 -5.28
CA ALA A 153 15.31 -18.35 -5.43
C ALA A 153 15.76 -18.20 -6.90
N ASP A 154 15.76 -19.29 -7.67
CA ASP A 154 16.06 -19.24 -9.12
C ASP A 154 15.01 -18.43 -9.89
N ASN A 155 13.74 -18.56 -9.52
CA ASN A 155 12.66 -17.79 -10.14
C ASN A 155 12.81 -16.30 -9.85
N LEU A 156 13.12 -15.93 -8.60
CA LEU A 156 13.39 -14.54 -8.22
C LEU A 156 14.61 -13.98 -8.98
N ALA A 157 15.69 -14.77 -9.09
CA ALA A 157 16.89 -14.37 -9.84
C ALA A 157 16.63 -14.16 -11.34
N ARG A 158 15.55 -14.75 -11.86
CA ARG A 158 15.06 -14.60 -13.24
C ARG A 158 13.99 -13.51 -13.39
N GLY A 159 13.72 -12.73 -12.34
CA GLY A 159 12.82 -11.59 -12.40
C GLY A 159 11.38 -11.87 -12.01
N MET A 160 11.09 -13.01 -11.36
CA MET A 160 9.81 -13.16 -10.65
C MET A 160 9.75 -12.17 -9.48
N TYR A 161 8.64 -11.46 -9.34
CA TYR A 161 8.45 -10.51 -8.26
C TYR A 161 8.15 -11.23 -6.92
N PRO A 162 8.81 -10.88 -5.81
CA PRO A 162 8.73 -11.60 -4.54
C PRO A 162 7.47 -11.24 -3.74
N THR A 163 6.29 -11.55 -4.28
CA THR A 163 4.99 -11.31 -3.64
C THR A 163 4.82 -11.99 -2.28
N GLU A 164 5.68 -12.95 -1.92
CA GLU A 164 5.71 -13.57 -0.59
C GLU A 164 6.38 -12.71 0.49
N LYS A 165 7.03 -11.60 0.11
CA LYS A 165 7.65 -10.67 1.05
C LYS A 165 6.70 -9.51 1.35
N PRO A 166 6.49 -9.15 2.62
CA PRO A 166 5.46 -8.19 2.99
C PRO A 166 5.73 -6.79 2.44
N GLY A 167 6.98 -6.33 2.43
CA GLY A 167 7.34 -5.01 1.90
C GLY A 167 7.14 -4.91 0.39
N ASP A 168 7.64 -5.90 -0.35
CA ASP A 168 7.48 -5.98 -1.81
C ASP A 168 5.99 -6.11 -2.20
N ARG A 169 5.24 -6.97 -1.51
CA ARG A 169 3.78 -7.07 -1.71
C ARG A 169 3.08 -5.73 -1.45
N ALA A 170 3.40 -5.07 -0.33
CA ALA A 170 2.82 -3.78 0.00
C ALA A 170 3.12 -2.73 -1.08
N GLU A 171 4.38 -2.65 -1.52
CA GLU A 171 4.82 -1.74 -2.57
C GLU A 171 4.06 -1.97 -3.86
N LEU A 172 3.95 -3.23 -4.30
CA LEU A 172 3.20 -3.61 -5.49
C LEU A 172 1.72 -3.24 -5.40
N CYS A 173 1.01 -3.67 -4.35
CA CYS A 173 -0.44 -3.47 -4.24
C CYS A 173 -0.78 -1.98 -4.15
N LEU A 174 -0.03 -1.23 -3.33
CA LEU A 174 -0.28 0.19 -3.13
C LEU A 174 0.15 1.05 -4.34
N SER A 175 0.95 0.52 -5.28
CA SER A 175 1.21 1.23 -6.54
C SER A 175 -0.06 1.53 -7.36
N CYS A 176 -1.10 0.70 -7.23
CA CYS A 176 -2.39 0.90 -7.88
C CYS A 176 -3.47 1.36 -6.88
N HIS A 177 -3.46 0.81 -5.67
CA HIS A 177 -4.53 1.05 -4.67
C HIS A 177 -4.35 2.31 -3.82
N MET A 178 -3.17 2.93 -3.86
CA MET A 178 -2.92 4.28 -3.33
C MET A 178 -2.41 5.19 -4.45
N GLY A 179 -1.53 4.65 -5.29
CA GLY A 179 -1.00 5.31 -6.48
C GLY A 179 0.51 5.56 -6.45
N THR A 180 0.96 6.19 -7.52
CA THR A 180 2.31 6.77 -7.73
C THR A 180 2.16 8.15 -8.38
N ASP A 181 3.27 8.87 -8.62
CA ASP A 181 3.22 10.13 -9.38
C ASP A 181 2.59 9.95 -10.78
N GLU A 182 2.80 8.78 -11.38
CA GLU A 182 2.26 8.41 -12.69
C GLU A 182 0.86 7.77 -12.60
N LYS A 183 0.54 7.13 -11.48
CA LYS A 183 -0.73 6.42 -11.22
C LYS A 183 -1.50 7.11 -10.11
N PHE A 184 -2.13 8.25 -10.37
CA PHE A 184 -2.82 9.02 -9.33
C PHE A 184 -4.26 9.32 -9.70
N ALA A 185 -5.20 8.90 -8.85
CA ALA A 185 -6.60 9.32 -8.93
C ALA A 185 -6.73 10.75 -8.40
N SER A 186 -6.46 11.73 -9.26
CA SER A 186 -6.54 13.16 -8.91
C SER A 186 -7.96 13.61 -8.57
N HIS A 187 -8.06 14.80 -7.98
CA HIS A 187 -9.36 15.41 -7.70
C HIS A 187 -10.19 15.62 -8.97
N ASP A 188 -9.55 15.89 -10.13
CA ASP A 188 -10.25 15.97 -11.41
C ASP A 188 -10.85 14.62 -11.83
N ILE A 189 -10.11 13.53 -11.65
CA ILE A 189 -10.58 12.17 -11.94
C ILE A 189 -11.74 11.80 -11.01
N MET A 190 -11.64 12.14 -9.73
CA MET A 190 -12.73 11.94 -8.76
C MET A 190 -13.95 12.82 -9.07
N GLY A 191 -13.73 14.09 -9.41
CA GLY A 191 -14.78 15.04 -9.81
C GLY A 191 -15.50 14.63 -11.10
N ALA A 192 -14.82 13.89 -11.99
CA ALA A 192 -15.44 13.27 -13.15
C ALA A 192 -16.30 12.03 -12.81
N GLY A 193 -16.21 11.52 -11.57
CA GLY A 193 -17.04 10.44 -11.05
C GLY A 193 -16.28 9.16 -10.67
N HIS A 194 -14.94 9.16 -10.68
CA HIS A 194 -14.18 8.02 -10.17
C HIS A 194 -14.29 7.94 -8.64
N PRO A 195 -14.52 6.76 -8.05
CA PRO A 195 -14.58 6.64 -6.59
C PRO A 195 -13.22 6.92 -5.93
N ARG A 196 -13.23 7.32 -4.66
CA ARG A 196 -11.99 7.34 -3.86
C ARG A 196 -11.43 5.92 -3.78
N LEU A 197 -10.11 5.81 -3.79
CA LEU A 197 -9.44 4.54 -3.50
C LEU A 197 -9.47 4.27 -1.98
N SER A 198 -9.98 3.10 -1.61
CA SER A 198 -9.96 2.56 -0.24
C SER A 198 -9.21 1.23 -0.24
N PHE A 199 -8.21 1.09 0.63
CA PHE A 199 -7.38 -0.10 0.68
C PHE A 199 -6.73 -0.30 2.06
N GLU A 200 -6.65 -1.55 2.48
CA GLU A 200 -5.85 -2.02 3.61
C GLU A 200 -5.27 -3.38 3.23
N LEU A 201 -3.95 -3.52 3.29
CA LEU A 201 -3.24 -4.64 2.68
C LEU A 201 -3.70 -6.00 3.21
N GLU A 202 -3.86 -6.15 4.53
CA GLU A 202 -4.22 -7.43 5.13
C GLU A 202 -5.70 -7.80 4.88
N ALA A 203 -6.61 -6.84 5.05
CA ALA A 203 -8.03 -7.04 4.78
C ALA A 203 -8.28 -7.44 3.32
N PHE A 204 -7.63 -6.75 2.38
CA PHE A 204 -7.77 -7.05 0.95
C PHE A 204 -7.03 -8.34 0.55
N THR A 205 -5.89 -8.66 1.17
CA THR A 205 -5.23 -9.96 1.00
C THR A 205 -6.14 -11.11 1.45
N THR A 206 -6.84 -10.93 2.58
CA THR A 206 -7.75 -11.94 3.14
C THR A 206 -9.02 -12.11 2.30
N ASN A 207 -9.54 -11.02 1.74
CA ASN A 207 -10.79 -11.02 0.98
C ASN A 207 -10.60 -11.36 -0.52
N GLN A 208 -9.39 -11.22 -1.06
CA GLN A 208 -9.08 -11.68 -2.40
C GLN A 208 -9.13 -13.22 -2.45
N PRO A 209 -9.67 -13.83 -3.53
CA PRO A 209 -9.53 -15.27 -3.73
C PRO A 209 -8.05 -15.66 -3.72
N ALA A 210 -7.65 -16.52 -2.79
CA ALA A 210 -6.28 -16.97 -2.70
C ALA A 210 -5.86 -17.71 -3.98
N HIS A 211 -4.62 -17.50 -4.41
CA HIS A 211 -3.98 -18.22 -5.53
C HIS A 211 -2.84 -19.12 -5.03
N TYR A 212 -2.80 -19.38 -3.73
CA TYR A 212 -1.79 -20.14 -3.03
C TYR A 212 -2.34 -20.68 -1.71
N ASP A 213 -1.68 -21.68 -1.14
CA ASP A 213 -1.87 -22.10 0.25
C ASP A 213 -0.60 -21.83 1.04
N VAL A 214 -0.74 -21.64 2.35
CA VAL A 214 0.40 -21.53 3.29
C VAL A 214 0.47 -22.82 4.09
N ASP A 215 0.94 -23.87 3.45
CA ASP A 215 1.23 -25.18 4.03
C ASP A 215 2.72 -25.33 4.38
N ASP A 216 3.12 -26.51 4.85
CA ASP A 216 4.50 -26.77 5.28
C ASP A 216 5.52 -26.59 4.13
N ASP A 217 5.14 -26.95 2.90
CA ASP A 217 6.02 -26.77 1.73
C ASP A 217 6.20 -25.29 1.40
N TYR A 218 5.11 -24.50 1.46
CA TYR A 218 5.18 -23.06 1.25
C TYR A 218 6.10 -22.44 2.29
N ARG A 219 5.90 -22.75 3.57
CA ARG A 219 6.72 -22.22 4.67
C ARG A 219 8.19 -22.57 4.50
N GLN A 220 8.51 -23.80 4.08
CA GLN A 220 9.89 -24.21 3.84
C GLN A 220 10.55 -23.43 2.69
N ARG A 221 9.81 -23.17 1.61
CA ARG A 221 10.36 -22.51 0.40
C ARG A 221 10.39 -20.99 0.49
N LYS A 222 9.40 -20.39 1.15
CA LYS A 222 9.09 -18.95 1.09
C LYS A 222 8.98 -18.29 2.47
N GLY A 223 8.90 -19.07 3.54
CA GLY A 223 8.56 -18.57 4.87
C GLY A 223 7.06 -18.31 5.04
N GLU A 224 6.73 -17.58 6.09
CA GLU A 224 5.37 -17.16 6.43
C GLU A 224 5.40 -15.69 6.85
N ILE A 225 4.37 -14.94 6.46
CA ILE A 225 4.16 -13.58 6.95
C ILE A 225 3.08 -13.65 8.04
N PRO A 226 3.40 -13.33 9.30
CA PRO A 226 2.35 -13.17 10.30
C PRO A 226 1.38 -12.05 9.90
N GLY A 227 0.07 -12.25 10.09
CA GLY A 227 -0.95 -11.27 9.68
C GLY A 227 -0.74 -9.87 10.26
N PHE A 228 -0.27 -9.76 11.52
CA PHE A 228 0.11 -8.48 12.12
C PHE A 228 1.23 -7.77 11.36
N ASN A 229 2.25 -8.51 10.92
CA ASN A 229 3.39 -7.95 10.19
C ASN A 229 2.98 -7.50 8.79
N LEU A 230 2.08 -8.25 8.12
CA LEU A 230 1.55 -7.84 6.81
C LEU A 230 0.71 -6.57 6.93
N TRP A 231 -0.23 -6.54 7.90
CA TRP A 231 -1.04 -5.37 8.24
C TRP A 231 -0.17 -4.14 8.53
N LEU A 232 0.80 -4.27 9.46
CA LEU A 232 1.68 -3.16 9.84
C LEU A 232 2.53 -2.67 8.66
N THR A 233 3.09 -3.59 7.88
CA THR A 233 3.88 -3.22 6.69
C THR A 233 3.03 -2.47 5.67
N GLY A 234 1.77 -2.90 5.47
CA GLY A 234 0.81 -2.20 4.61
C GLY A 234 0.50 -0.79 5.09
N GLN A 235 0.27 -0.59 6.39
CA GLN A 235 0.00 0.74 6.96
C GLN A 235 1.18 1.69 6.82
N VAL A 236 2.40 1.19 7.05
CA VAL A 236 3.64 1.96 6.92
C VAL A 236 3.88 2.35 5.46
N GLU A 237 3.69 1.42 4.53
CA GLU A 237 3.84 1.66 3.10
C GLU A 237 2.78 2.63 2.57
N ALA A 238 1.53 2.51 3.03
CA ALA A 238 0.46 3.44 2.66
C ALA A 238 0.75 4.85 3.17
N ALA A 239 1.22 4.99 4.42
CA ALA A 239 1.66 6.28 4.96
C ALA A 239 2.81 6.86 4.13
N ARG A 240 3.84 6.06 3.83
CA ARG A 240 4.99 6.47 3.03
C ARG A 240 4.58 6.96 1.65
N ARG A 241 3.77 6.19 0.91
CA ARG A 241 3.31 6.55 -0.45
C ARG A 241 2.44 7.79 -0.45
N TYR A 242 1.56 7.93 0.54
CA TYR A 242 0.78 9.15 0.69
C TYR A 242 1.68 10.38 0.90
N LEU A 243 2.72 10.29 1.72
CA LEU A 243 3.69 11.37 1.92
C LEU A 243 4.48 11.69 0.63
N GLU A 244 4.83 10.67 -0.16
CA GLU A 244 5.47 10.88 -1.46
C GLU A 244 4.55 11.65 -2.42
N LEU A 245 3.30 11.21 -2.55
CA LEU A 245 2.28 11.90 -3.34
C LEU A 245 2.05 13.31 -2.83
N ALA A 246 2.00 13.54 -1.51
CA ALA A 246 1.86 14.87 -0.94
C ALA A 246 3.04 15.78 -1.29
N GLY A 247 4.28 15.28 -1.21
CA GLY A 247 5.47 16.03 -1.58
C GLY A 247 5.60 16.30 -3.08
N GLN A 248 5.12 15.39 -3.93
CA GLN A 248 5.31 15.45 -5.38
C GLN A 248 4.13 16.11 -6.11
N ARG A 249 2.89 15.82 -5.71
CA ARG A 249 1.66 16.17 -6.45
C ARG A 249 0.96 17.41 -5.94
N LEU A 250 1.17 17.83 -4.70
CA LEU A 250 0.36 18.92 -4.12
C LEU A 250 0.39 20.20 -4.97
N GLY A 251 1.53 20.50 -5.60
CA GLY A 251 1.73 21.67 -6.46
C GLY A 251 1.68 21.42 -7.96
N THR A 252 1.30 20.22 -8.44
CA THR A 252 1.38 19.89 -9.88
C THR A 252 0.20 20.39 -10.69
N ASN A 253 -0.89 20.79 -10.04
CA ASN A 253 -2.00 21.45 -10.70
C ASN A 253 -1.53 22.78 -11.31
N ALA A 254 -1.77 22.97 -12.62
CA ALA A 254 -1.37 24.18 -13.35
C ALA A 254 -2.12 25.46 -12.91
N GLY A 255 -3.06 25.34 -11.96
CA GLY A 255 -3.92 26.42 -11.49
C GLY A 255 -3.52 26.98 -10.12
N ILE A 256 -4.41 27.79 -9.55
CA ILE A 256 -4.23 28.41 -8.22
C ILE A 256 -4.55 27.46 -7.06
N PHE A 257 -5.24 26.34 -7.35
CA PHE A 257 -5.61 25.36 -6.35
C PHE A 257 -4.59 24.21 -6.31
N PRO A 258 -4.21 23.72 -5.13
CA PRO A 258 -3.38 22.53 -5.01
C PRO A 258 -4.13 21.29 -5.48
N GLU A 259 -3.46 20.15 -5.52
CA GLU A 259 -4.11 18.85 -5.69
C GLU A 259 -4.98 18.52 -4.47
N LEU A 260 -6.29 18.71 -4.62
CA LEU A 260 -7.27 18.60 -3.55
C LEU A 260 -7.50 17.15 -3.10
N ALA A 261 -7.16 16.14 -3.90
CA ALA A 261 -7.29 14.73 -3.52
C ALA A 261 -6.37 14.32 -2.36
N LEU A 262 -5.35 15.14 -2.06
CA LEU A 262 -4.46 14.95 -0.91
C LEU A 262 -5.04 15.50 0.41
N TYR A 263 -6.14 16.26 0.34
CA TYR A 263 -6.83 16.79 1.50
C TYR A 263 -7.99 15.86 1.92
N ASP A 264 -8.42 15.99 3.17
CA ASP A 264 -9.59 15.29 3.70
C ASP A 264 -10.86 15.72 2.95
N CYS A 265 -11.35 14.85 2.08
CA CYS A 265 -12.54 15.10 1.27
C CYS A 265 -13.76 15.45 2.13
N HIS A 266 -13.92 14.81 3.30
CA HIS A 266 -15.06 14.99 4.20
C HIS A 266 -14.92 16.20 5.13
N GLY A 267 -13.82 16.95 4.99
CA GLY A 267 -13.69 18.30 5.51
C GLY A 267 -14.42 19.34 4.65
N CYS A 268 -14.64 19.03 3.37
CA CYS A 268 -15.29 19.94 2.40
C CYS A 268 -16.64 19.38 1.88
N HIS A 269 -16.76 18.07 1.71
CA HIS A 269 -17.94 17.38 1.18
C HIS A 269 -18.86 16.91 2.30
N HIS A 270 -19.48 17.86 3.00
CA HIS A 270 -20.54 17.64 3.97
C HIS A 270 -21.51 18.83 3.98
N GLU A 271 -22.67 18.67 4.62
CA GLU A 271 -23.63 19.76 4.75
C GLU A 271 -23.02 20.97 5.48
N MET A 272 -23.24 22.18 4.97
CA MET A 272 -22.60 23.40 5.47
C MET A 272 -23.02 23.79 6.89
N ASP A 273 -24.18 23.33 7.36
CA ASP A 273 -24.67 23.53 8.72
C ASP A 273 -24.20 22.45 9.71
N ASP A 274 -23.58 21.37 9.22
CA ASP A 274 -22.95 20.32 10.02
C ASP A 274 -21.59 20.77 10.56
N LYS A 275 -21.60 21.33 11.77
CA LYS A 275 -20.42 21.84 12.45
C LYS A 275 -19.61 20.70 13.08
N ARG A 276 -18.61 20.21 12.35
CA ARG A 276 -17.77 19.07 12.76
C ARG A 276 -16.42 19.45 13.39
N TRP A 277 -16.09 20.73 13.54
CA TRP A 277 -14.78 21.15 14.05
C TRP A 277 -14.62 20.85 15.55
N THR A 278 -13.50 20.23 15.92
CA THR A 278 -13.03 20.11 17.31
C THR A 278 -11.51 20.25 17.36
N PRO A 279 -10.91 20.66 18.49
CA PRO A 279 -9.45 20.65 18.63
C PRO A 279 -8.81 19.27 18.42
N ALA A 280 -9.52 18.19 18.79
CA ALA A 280 -9.06 16.82 18.59
C ALA A 280 -9.01 16.43 17.10
N ARG A 281 -10.02 16.83 16.31
CA ARG A 281 -10.07 16.63 14.86
C ARG A 281 -9.08 17.51 14.12
N GLY A 282 -8.99 18.78 14.50
CA GLY A 282 -8.12 19.75 13.85
C GLY A 282 -6.64 19.44 14.03
N GLY A 283 -6.26 19.02 15.23
CA GLY A 283 -4.87 18.85 15.61
C GLY A 283 -4.18 20.18 15.95
N PRO A 284 -2.95 20.12 16.52
CA PRO A 284 -2.26 21.31 17.01
C PRO A 284 -1.92 22.29 15.89
N GLY A 285 -2.38 23.54 16.02
CA GLY A 285 -2.05 24.66 15.12
C GLY A 285 -2.77 24.64 13.78
N VAL A 286 -3.87 23.88 13.65
CA VAL A 286 -4.78 23.93 12.51
C VAL A 286 -5.98 24.81 12.89
N SER A 287 -6.39 25.70 11.99
CA SER A 287 -7.53 26.61 12.23
C SER A 287 -8.85 26.00 11.75
N PRO A 288 -10.00 26.38 12.35
CA PRO A 288 -11.31 26.02 11.81
C PRO A 288 -11.47 26.50 10.36
N GLY A 289 -12.04 25.65 9.50
CA GLY A 289 -12.29 25.96 8.08
C GLY A 289 -11.08 25.80 7.16
N SER A 290 -9.91 25.46 7.69
CA SER A 290 -8.73 25.14 6.87
C SER A 290 -8.86 23.75 6.25
N PRO A 291 -8.55 23.60 4.94
CA PRO A 291 -8.33 22.28 4.35
C PRO A 291 -7.20 21.56 5.10
N ARG A 292 -7.46 20.32 5.51
CA ARG A 292 -6.47 19.48 6.18
C ARG A 292 -5.98 18.39 5.25
N LEU A 293 -4.67 18.19 5.21
CA LEU A 293 -4.10 17.02 4.56
C LEU A 293 -4.68 15.76 5.21
N GLN A 294 -4.85 14.71 4.42
CA GLN A 294 -5.25 13.40 4.91
C GLN A 294 -4.22 12.87 5.93
N ASP A 295 -4.70 12.17 6.95
CA ASP A 295 -3.87 11.62 8.02
C ASP A 295 -4.16 10.14 8.33
N GLN A 296 -5.06 9.49 7.58
CA GLN A 296 -5.61 8.17 7.95
C GLN A 296 -4.55 7.12 8.21
N HIS A 297 -3.45 7.09 7.46
CA HIS A 297 -2.38 6.11 7.70
C HIS A 297 -1.41 6.56 8.80
N LEU A 298 -1.23 7.87 8.99
CA LEU A 298 -0.37 8.41 10.05
C LEU A 298 -0.99 8.15 11.43
N VAL A 299 -2.30 8.33 11.60
CA VAL A 299 -2.98 8.09 12.89
C VAL A 299 -2.96 6.61 13.29
N ILE A 300 -3.02 5.69 12.33
CA ILE A 300 -2.89 4.25 12.57
C ILE A 300 -1.47 3.91 13.00
N VAL A 301 -0.45 4.42 12.28
CA VAL A 301 0.96 4.22 12.65
C VAL A 301 1.25 4.83 14.03
N GLN A 302 0.71 6.00 14.35
CA GLN A 302 0.85 6.61 15.68
C GLN A 302 0.32 5.72 16.81
N ALA A 303 -0.82 5.04 16.60
CA ALA A 303 -1.35 4.09 17.57
C ALA A 303 -0.40 2.91 17.79
N VAL A 304 0.22 2.39 16.72
CA VAL A 304 1.22 1.32 16.79
C VAL A 304 2.47 1.78 17.54
N VAL A 305 3.03 2.92 17.15
CA VAL A 305 4.19 3.57 17.82
C VAL A 305 3.89 3.82 19.30
N GLY A 306 2.63 4.14 19.62
CA GLY A 306 2.11 4.25 20.98
C GLY A 306 2.27 3.00 21.84
N VAL A 307 2.47 1.83 21.23
CA VAL A 307 2.56 0.54 21.93
C VAL A 307 3.95 -0.09 21.77
N VAL A 308 4.53 -0.03 20.58
CA VAL A 308 5.72 -0.84 20.23
C VAL A 308 7.04 -0.08 20.30
N GLU A 309 6.99 1.25 20.39
CA GLU A 309 8.15 2.14 20.39
C GLU A 309 8.34 2.88 21.72
N SER A 310 9.53 3.45 21.89
CA SER A 310 9.88 4.27 23.05
C SER A 310 9.02 5.54 23.15
N ALA A 311 8.93 6.12 24.36
CA ALA A 311 8.24 7.39 24.57
C ALA A 311 8.84 8.54 23.72
N ALA A 312 10.16 8.54 23.51
CA ALA A 312 10.83 9.52 22.67
C ALA A 312 10.39 9.40 21.19
N ALA A 313 10.43 8.18 20.65
CA ALA A 313 9.98 7.91 19.27
C ALA A 313 8.49 8.23 19.05
N ARG A 314 7.66 8.03 20.07
CA ARG A 314 6.25 8.45 20.04
C ARG A 314 6.10 9.97 19.96
N THR A 315 6.84 10.71 20.76
CA THR A 315 6.84 12.18 20.71
C THR A 315 7.32 12.67 19.35
N GLU A 316 8.43 12.14 18.84
CA GLU A 316 8.96 12.46 17.51
C GLU A 316 7.91 12.26 16.41
N MET A 317 7.27 11.08 16.35
CA MET A 317 6.25 10.78 15.34
C MET A 317 5.03 11.69 15.47
N THR A 318 4.59 11.98 16.70
CA THR A 318 3.43 12.85 16.95
C THR A 318 3.72 14.28 16.49
N GLU A 319 4.89 14.82 16.83
CA GLU A 319 5.31 16.17 16.44
C GLU A 319 5.52 16.29 14.93
N ALA A 320 6.18 15.31 14.31
CA ALA A 320 6.41 15.27 12.87
C ALA A 320 5.10 15.17 12.08
N SER A 321 4.16 14.34 12.52
CA SER A 321 2.83 14.24 11.91
C SER A 321 2.07 15.56 12.02
N ALA A 322 2.06 16.17 13.21
CA ALA A 322 1.40 17.46 13.40
C ALA A 322 2.04 18.58 12.55
N ALA A 323 3.36 18.57 12.39
CA ALA A 323 4.08 19.51 11.52
C ALA A 323 3.70 19.31 10.04
N PHE A 324 3.62 18.06 9.58
CA PHE A 324 3.14 17.74 8.23
C PHE A 324 1.71 18.25 8.00
N ILE A 325 0.75 17.95 8.88
CA ILE A 325 -0.63 18.41 8.72
C ILE A 325 -0.73 19.95 8.72
N ARG A 326 0.02 20.63 9.61
CA ARG A 326 0.09 22.11 9.60
C ARG A 326 0.67 22.66 8.30
N SER A 327 1.70 22.03 7.76
CA SER A 327 2.38 22.49 6.54
C SER A 327 1.45 22.58 5.32
N GLY A 328 0.37 21.79 5.30
CA GLY A 328 -0.67 21.86 4.27
C GLY A 328 -1.42 23.20 4.20
N GLN A 329 -1.30 24.05 5.21
CA GLN A 329 -1.83 25.42 5.26
C GLN A 329 -0.75 26.49 5.00
N GLU A 330 0.52 26.10 4.88
CA GLU A 330 1.64 27.03 4.77
C GLU A 330 2.04 27.23 3.30
N ASN A 331 2.66 26.22 2.69
CA ASN A 331 3.13 26.24 1.30
C ASN A 331 3.61 24.84 0.87
N ILE A 332 3.70 24.61 -0.43
CA ILE A 332 4.11 23.33 -1.05
C ILE A 332 5.52 22.89 -0.60
N ALA A 333 6.45 23.83 -0.43
CA ALA A 333 7.82 23.51 -0.02
C ALA A 333 7.87 22.96 1.41
N SER A 334 7.11 23.54 2.35
CA SER A 334 6.95 23.01 3.71
C SER A 334 6.35 21.60 3.68
N VAL A 335 5.35 21.33 2.83
CA VAL A 335 4.77 19.98 2.70
C VAL A 335 5.81 18.97 2.22
N GLY A 336 6.59 19.31 1.19
CA GLY A 336 7.66 18.43 0.69
C GLY A 336 8.71 18.12 1.76
N GLN A 337 9.16 19.13 2.53
CA GLN A 337 10.14 18.95 3.60
C GLN A 337 9.62 18.06 4.74
N ASN A 338 8.40 18.32 5.23
CA ASN A 338 7.80 17.53 6.31
C ASN A 338 7.45 16.10 5.84
N SER A 339 7.05 15.95 4.57
CA SER A 339 6.84 14.63 3.96
C SER A 339 8.12 13.80 3.96
N GLN A 340 9.23 14.38 3.49
CA GLN A 340 10.52 13.70 3.43
C GLN A 340 11.05 13.32 4.83
N ALA A 341 10.82 14.17 5.84
CA ALA A 341 11.19 13.87 7.22
C ALA A 341 10.42 12.63 7.75
N LEU A 342 9.10 12.58 7.55
CA LEU A 342 8.27 11.43 7.94
C LEU A 342 8.61 10.16 7.15
N ILE A 343 8.84 10.26 5.84
CA ILE A 343 9.27 9.13 5.00
C ILE A 343 10.57 8.53 5.56
N THR A 344 11.55 9.38 5.87
CA THR A 344 12.84 8.94 6.44
C THR A 344 12.64 8.24 7.79
N TRP A 345 11.75 8.77 8.63
CA TRP A 345 11.42 8.20 9.93
C TRP A 345 10.75 6.82 9.80
N LEU A 346 9.79 6.66 8.88
CA LEU A 346 9.10 5.41 8.60
C LEU A 346 10.05 4.35 8.02
N GLU A 347 10.85 4.72 7.02
CA GLU A 347 11.80 3.81 6.36
C GLU A 347 12.86 3.27 7.30
N SER A 348 13.32 4.07 8.27
CA SER A 348 14.27 3.60 9.29
C SER A 348 13.72 2.49 10.20
N ARG A 349 12.39 2.27 10.22
CA ARG A 349 11.73 1.25 11.05
C ARG A 349 11.08 0.13 10.23
N LYS A 350 10.76 0.37 8.96
CA LYS A 350 10.07 -0.57 8.06
C LYS A 350 10.66 -1.98 8.06
N ARG A 351 11.99 -2.11 8.02
CA ARG A 351 12.67 -3.43 8.04
C ARG A 351 12.47 -4.15 9.38
N GLU A 352 12.60 -3.42 10.49
CA GLU A 352 12.48 -3.99 11.82
C GLU A 352 11.03 -4.45 12.05
N TRP A 353 10.06 -3.58 11.80
CA TRP A 353 8.63 -3.90 11.97
C TRP A 353 8.13 -5.02 11.06
N SER A 354 8.63 -5.13 9.83
CA SER A 354 8.21 -6.21 8.92
C SER A 354 8.71 -7.59 9.34
N THR A 355 9.75 -7.69 10.17
CA THR A 355 10.37 -8.97 10.56
C THR A 355 10.33 -9.26 12.06
N ARG A 356 10.04 -8.26 12.89
CA ARG A 356 9.90 -8.39 14.35
C ARG A 356 8.78 -9.37 14.69
N GLN A 357 9.05 -10.22 15.68
CA GLN A 357 8.03 -11.06 16.29
C GLN A 357 7.23 -10.24 17.31
N PHE A 358 5.92 -10.17 17.12
CA PHE A 358 5.01 -9.49 18.03
C PHE A 358 4.19 -10.52 18.80
N ASP A 359 4.20 -10.43 20.12
CA ASP A 359 3.39 -11.31 20.94
C ASP A 359 1.90 -10.91 20.91
N ARG A 360 1.04 -11.85 21.31
CA ARG A 360 -0.40 -11.64 21.35
C ARG A 360 -0.80 -10.41 22.17
N ASN A 361 -0.12 -10.16 23.30
CA ASN A 361 -0.45 -9.04 24.19
C ASN A 361 -0.18 -7.69 23.53
N THR A 362 0.90 -7.59 22.76
CA THR A 362 1.25 -6.41 21.97
C THR A 362 0.19 -6.15 20.91
N ILE A 363 -0.25 -7.19 20.19
CA ILE A 363 -1.29 -7.07 19.16
C ILE A 363 -2.63 -6.62 19.79
N VAL A 364 -3.03 -7.18 20.94
CA VAL A 364 -4.21 -6.72 21.70
C VAL A 364 -4.05 -5.26 22.13
N ALA A 365 -2.87 -4.86 22.61
CA ALA A 365 -2.61 -3.50 23.03
C ALA A 365 -2.71 -2.49 21.86
N VAL A 366 -2.21 -2.85 20.67
CA VAL A 366 -2.38 -2.05 19.45
C VAL A 366 -3.87 -1.94 19.07
N ARG A 367 -4.60 -3.05 19.05
CA ARG A 367 -6.05 -3.04 18.76
C ARG A 367 -6.82 -2.14 19.72
N ARG A 368 -6.49 -2.18 21.02
CA ARG A 368 -7.06 -1.31 22.04
C ARG A 368 -6.68 0.15 21.85
N ALA A 369 -5.44 0.45 21.48
CA ALA A 369 -4.99 1.80 21.18
C ALA A 369 -5.77 2.42 20.01
N LEU A 370 -6.07 1.62 18.97
CA LEU A 370 -6.85 2.05 17.80
C LEU A 370 -8.30 2.42 18.17
N ILE A 371 -9.03 1.51 18.83
CA ILE A 371 -10.41 1.80 19.25
C ILE A 371 -10.47 2.93 20.29
N GLN A 372 -9.45 3.06 21.15
CA GLN A 372 -9.35 4.18 22.09
C GLN A 372 -9.11 5.51 21.35
N SER A 373 -8.30 5.52 20.28
CA SER A 373 -8.10 6.70 19.42
C SER A 373 -9.42 7.17 18.79
N ALA A 374 -10.23 6.24 18.30
CA ALA A 374 -11.57 6.51 17.79
C ALA A 374 -12.53 7.05 18.87
N ALA A 375 -12.50 6.42 20.06
CA ALA A 375 -13.28 6.85 21.21
C ALA A 375 -12.91 8.26 21.70
N ASP A 376 -11.65 8.67 21.56
CA ASP A 376 -11.14 9.99 21.90
C ASP A 376 -11.43 11.05 20.80
N GLY A 377 -12.02 10.66 19.67
CA GLY A 377 -12.31 11.56 18.55
C GLY A 377 -11.12 11.93 17.68
N LYS A 378 -9.99 11.21 17.80
CA LYS A 378 -8.78 11.46 17.00
C LYS A 378 -8.85 10.91 15.59
N THR A 379 -9.75 9.97 15.31
CA THR A 379 -10.01 9.42 13.97
C THR A 379 -11.41 9.81 13.49
N SER A 380 -11.67 11.12 13.52
CA SER A 380 -12.98 11.72 13.26
C SER A 380 -13.23 12.07 11.80
N ASP A 381 -12.28 11.76 10.91
CA ASP A 381 -12.46 11.81 9.46
C ASP A 381 -12.87 10.43 8.94
N PHE A 382 -13.69 10.40 7.90
CA PHE A 382 -14.22 9.15 7.36
C PHE A 382 -13.11 8.16 7.01
N ASN A 383 -12.08 8.61 6.29
CA ASN A 383 -10.96 7.75 5.88
C ASN A 383 -10.22 7.17 7.09
N SER A 384 -10.04 7.97 8.15
CA SER A 384 -9.37 7.53 9.39
C SER A 384 -10.25 6.56 10.17
N ALA A 385 -11.57 6.79 10.22
CA ALA A 385 -12.54 5.89 10.83
C ALA A 385 -12.65 4.54 10.10
N GLU A 386 -12.66 4.57 8.76
CA GLU A 386 -12.65 3.39 7.90
C GLU A 386 -11.37 2.56 8.13
N GLN A 387 -10.19 3.19 8.16
CA GLN A 387 -8.94 2.49 8.46
C GLN A 387 -8.91 1.90 9.87
N VAL A 388 -9.52 2.55 10.86
CA VAL A 388 -9.70 1.95 12.19
C VAL A 388 -10.56 0.70 12.10
N TYR A 389 -11.72 0.75 11.43
CA TYR A 389 -12.57 -0.43 11.25
C TYR A 389 -11.81 -1.60 10.60
N LEU A 390 -11.16 -1.35 9.46
CA LEU A 390 -10.38 -2.36 8.73
C LEU A 390 -9.28 -2.95 9.62
N ALA A 391 -8.56 -2.10 10.36
CA ALA A 391 -7.56 -2.57 11.31
C ALA A 391 -8.16 -3.44 12.43
N LEU A 392 -9.29 -3.06 13.02
CA LEU A 392 -9.94 -3.86 14.05
C LEU A 392 -10.33 -5.24 13.54
N GLU A 393 -10.84 -5.33 12.30
CA GLU A 393 -11.17 -6.59 11.65
C GLU A 393 -9.92 -7.45 11.38
N SER A 394 -8.91 -6.90 10.68
CA SER A 394 -7.64 -7.58 10.36
C SER A 394 -6.91 -8.08 11.61
N LEU A 395 -6.86 -7.27 12.67
CA LEU A 395 -6.27 -7.67 13.94
C LEU A 395 -7.09 -8.75 14.66
N SER A 396 -8.41 -8.78 14.49
CA SER A 396 -9.25 -9.83 15.08
C SER A 396 -9.12 -11.17 14.35
N TYR A 397 -8.85 -11.16 13.04
CA TYR A 397 -8.41 -12.37 12.33
C TYR A 397 -7.05 -12.85 12.83
N THR A 398 -6.08 -11.95 12.93
CA THR A 398 -4.74 -12.27 13.46
C THR A 398 -4.79 -12.85 14.87
N LEU A 399 -5.66 -12.31 15.73
CA LEU A 399 -5.87 -12.79 17.09
C LEU A 399 -6.75 -14.05 17.17
N GLY A 400 -7.35 -14.50 16.07
CA GLY A 400 -8.26 -15.63 16.03
C GLY A 400 -9.53 -15.41 16.87
N ASP A 401 -9.94 -14.15 17.09
CA ASP A 401 -11.09 -13.80 17.92
C ASP A 401 -12.20 -13.04 17.17
N ARG A 402 -12.13 -12.97 15.83
CA ARG A 402 -13.11 -12.25 14.98
C ARG A 402 -14.55 -12.64 15.28
N GLN A 403 -14.85 -13.95 15.42
CA GLN A 403 -16.21 -14.43 15.69
C GLN A 403 -16.75 -13.92 17.04
N GLN A 404 -15.89 -13.77 18.05
CA GLN A 404 -16.25 -13.25 19.35
C GLN A 404 -16.45 -11.73 19.33
N LYS A 405 -15.87 -11.03 18.33
CA LYS A 405 -15.97 -9.57 18.16
C LYS A 405 -17.02 -9.12 17.16
N THR A 406 -17.76 -10.04 16.51
CA THR A 406 -18.71 -9.71 15.44
C THR A 406 -19.68 -8.60 15.82
N SER A 407 -20.33 -8.68 16.99
CA SER A 407 -21.26 -7.62 17.45
C SER A 407 -20.61 -6.23 17.59
N ALA A 408 -19.35 -6.16 18.03
CA ALA A 408 -18.61 -4.91 18.14
C ALA A 408 -18.16 -4.40 16.75
N LEU A 409 -17.66 -5.30 15.90
CA LEU A 409 -17.24 -5.00 14.53
C LEU A 409 -18.41 -4.51 13.68
N ASP A 410 -19.56 -5.16 13.72
CA ASP A 410 -20.77 -4.79 12.96
C ASP A 410 -21.25 -3.38 13.34
N ARG A 411 -21.21 -3.04 14.63
CA ARG A 411 -21.57 -1.70 15.11
C ARG A 411 -20.60 -0.62 14.63
N ILE A 412 -19.31 -0.92 14.59
CA ILE A 412 -18.30 0.01 14.06
C ILE A 412 -18.44 0.12 12.54
N TYR A 413 -18.67 -1.00 11.84
CA TYR A 413 -18.87 -1.03 10.39
C TYR A 413 -20.06 -0.18 9.96
N ALA A 414 -21.20 -0.28 10.67
CA ALA A 414 -22.41 0.48 10.36
C ALA A 414 -22.20 2.01 10.37
N GLU A 415 -21.19 2.50 11.11
CA GLU A 415 -20.85 3.93 11.12
C GLU A 415 -20.01 4.36 9.91
N VAL A 416 -19.33 3.42 9.23
CA VAL A 416 -18.38 3.69 8.12
C VAL A 416 -18.76 2.99 6.81
N GLU A 417 -19.91 2.30 6.77
CA GLU A 417 -20.40 1.61 5.58
C GLU A 417 -20.69 2.58 4.43
N ASN A 418 -21.14 3.80 4.75
CA ASN A 418 -21.49 4.82 3.77
C ASN A 418 -20.92 6.19 4.18
N ASP A 419 -20.03 6.69 3.32
CA ASP A 419 -19.30 7.94 3.49
C ASP A 419 -20.23 9.17 3.55
N SER A 420 -21.30 9.14 2.78
CA SER A 420 -22.28 10.21 2.64
C SER A 420 -23.13 10.40 3.91
N SER A 421 -23.24 9.37 4.75
CA SER A 421 -23.95 9.42 6.03
C SER A 421 -23.03 9.50 7.24
N PHE A 422 -21.71 9.59 7.03
CA PHE A 422 -20.74 9.53 8.12
C PHE A 422 -20.92 10.68 9.12
N ASN A 423 -21.01 10.34 10.40
CA ASN A 423 -21.10 11.29 11.51
C ASN A 423 -19.96 11.05 12.52
N PRO A 424 -18.99 11.98 12.65
CA PRO A 424 -17.85 11.80 13.54
C PRO A 424 -18.21 11.58 15.01
N ALA A 425 -19.24 12.30 15.50
CA ALA A 425 -19.65 12.21 16.89
C ALA A 425 -20.37 10.87 17.19
N SER A 426 -21.11 10.35 16.22
CA SER A 426 -21.72 9.01 16.30
C SER A 426 -20.64 7.94 16.35
N PHE A 427 -19.70 7.97 15.40
CA PHE A 427 -18.58 7.03 15.36
C PHE A 427 -17.79 6.99 16.68
N SER A 428 -17.39 8.15 17.22
CA SER A 428 -16.68 8.20 18.51
C SER A 428 -17.49 7.67 19.68
N ARG A 429 -18.81 7.94 19.74
CA ARG A 429 -19.68 7.35 20.79
C ARG A 429 -19.80 5.84 20.65
N THR A 430 -19.98 5.35 19.42
CA THR A 430 -20.03 3.90 19.14
C THR A 430 -18.71 3.24 19.54
N ALA A 431 -17.56 3.85 19.22
CA ALA A 431 -16.26 3.40 19.68
C ALA A 431 -16.12 3.38 21.21
N GLN A 432 -16.58 4.42 21.91
CA GLN A 432 -16.60 4.46 23.39
C GLN A 432 -17.42 3.32 24.00
N ASN A 433 -18.55 2.96 23.37
CA ASN A 433 -19.45 1.91 23.84
C ASN A 433 -18.86 0.51 23.66
N VAL A 434 -18.12 0.28 22.56
CA VAL A 434 -17.58 -1.06 22.24
C VAL A 434 -16.13 -1.26 22.64
N ARG A 435 -15.38 -0.23 23.06
CA ARG A 435 -13.94 -0.35 23.36
C ARG A 435 -13.61 -1.42 24.41
N GLY A 436 -14.53 -1.68 25.35
CA GLY A 436 -14.36 -2.72 26.38
C GLY A 436 -14.48 -4.14 25.83
N GLU A 437 -14.97 -4.29 24.60
CA GLU A 437 -15.10 -5.55 23.91
C GLU A 437 -13.83 -5.93 23.14
N PHE A 438 -12.84 -5.04 22.96
CA PHE A 438 -11.58 -5.31 22.25
C PHE A 438 -10.38 -5.53 23.18
#